data_AF-A0A5C5ZNI8-F1
#
_entry.id   AF-A0A5C5ZNI8-F1
#
_cell.length_a   1.000
_cell.length_b   1.000
_cell.length_c   1.000
_cell.angle_alpha   90.00
_cell.angle_beta   90.00
_cell.angle_gamma   90.00
#
_symmetry.space_group_name_H-M   'P 1'
#
loop_
_entity.id
_entity.type
_entity.pdbx_description
1 polymer ?
#
loop_
_entity_poly.entity_id
_entity_poly.type
_entity_poly.pdbx_seq_one_letter_code
_entity_poly.pdbx_strand_id
1 'polypeptide(L)'
;MRKYGSKVDPRSSAVIGHKCSTIAERYGLTGEVGVIDGAPGGWGLIDQALQHHMWSAKFGVAARLAAIERNDLYPAILLRFVLADYASALCHAYQSSQHGWHRDLSEAWRRIIELPELLEGGVDFWSGSDCGEAHFESFCVRMFREGVMRPAWELPDYLERRDLGPFQGIVDHWRAPDRLGDALVTALDYHCNNFDDGGHRTPWAPFKHTPFSLVPVWYFALLKRRREEGLETPEVDHPLLRLPTARPGDYVFGAAKDPLFEEIEGYYKKYDLSLDPPKRAAGD
;
A
#
# COMPACT_ATOMS: atom_id res chain seq x y z
N MET A 1 23.24 4.45 -13.62
CA MET A 1 22.93 3.16 -12.97
C MET A 1 23.71 1.99 -13.60
N ARG A 2 25.07 2.03 -13.65
CA ARG A 2 25.88 0.99 -14.33
C ARG A 2 26.98 0.34 -13.47
N LYS A 3 27.03 0.60 -12.15
CA LYS A 3 28.20 0.22 -11.32
C LYS A 3 27.93 -0.73 -10.13
N TYR A 4 26.77 -1.37 -10.04
CA TYR A 4 26.49 -2.32 -8.95
C TYR A 4 26.16 -3.73 -9.47
N GLY A 5 27.15 -4.60 -9.35
CA GLY A 5 27.04 -5.97 -8.83
C GLY A 5 26.30 -7.03 -9.65
N SER A 6 27.05 -8.07 -10.06
CA SER A 6 26.60 -9.33 -10.66
C SER A 6 26.10 -10.37 -9.63
N LYS A 7 25.79 -9.95 -8.40
CA LYS A 7 25.10 -10.76 -7.38
C LYS A 7 24.14 -9.84 -6.65
N VAL A 8 22.98 -10.37 -6.26
CA VAL A 8 21.92 -9.69 -5.49
C VAL A 8 22.59 -8.87 -4.39
N ASP A 9 22.47 -7.55 -4.42
CA ASP A 9 22.94 -6.64 -3.38
C ASP A 9 21.69 -5.98 -2.79
N PRO A 10 21.27 -6.37 -1.56
CA PRO A 10 20.10 -5.80 -0.89
C PRO A 10 20.09 -4.27 -0.91
N ARG A 11 21.27 -3.64 -0.87
CA ARG A 11 21.41 -2.18 -0.91
C ARG A 11 21.04 -1.61 -2.27
N SER A 12 21.45 -2.26 -3.35
CA SER A 12 21.05 -1.89 -4.71
C SER A 12 19.54 -1.99 -4.91
N SER A 13 18.91 -3.05 -4.39
CA SER A 13 17.46 -3.21 -4.40
C SER A 13 16.74 -2.12 -3.60
N ALA A 14 17.22 -1.83 -2.38
CA ALA A 14 16.69 -0.75 -1.54
C ALA A 14 16.81 0.63 -2.22
N VAL A 15 17.92 0.91 -2.89
CA VAL A 15 18.11 2.16 -3.65
C VAL A 15 17.10 2.27 -4.80
N ILE A 16 16.84 1.18 -5.53
CA ILE A 16 15.83 1.18 -6.61
C ILE A 16 14.44 1.42 -6.03
N GLY A 17 14.06 0.72 -4.95
CA GLY A 17 12.77 0.93 -4.28
C GLY A 17 12.57 2.36 -3.80
N HIS A 18 13.62 2.99 -3.25
CA HIS A 18 13.58 4.40 -2.86
C HIS A 18 13.44 5.34 -4.08
N LYS A 19 14.08 5.02 -5.21
CA LYS A 19 13.91 5.79 -6.45
C LYS A 19 12.50 5.66 -7.03
N CYS A 20 11.89 4.48 -6.95
CA CYS A 20 10.47 4.31 -7.31
C CYS A 20 9.58 5.23 -6.46
N SER A 21 9.78 5.28 -5.14
CA SER A 21 9.04 6.21 -4.26
C SER A 21 9.27 7.69 -4.64
N THR A 22 10.52 8.10 -4.92
CA THR A 22 10.80 9.48 -5.38
C THR A 22 10.10 9.83 -6.70
N ILE A 23 10.05 8.87 -7.63
CA ILE A 23 9.37 9.03 -8.92
C ILE A 23 7.85 9.08 -8.71
N ALA A 24 7.33 8.23 -7.81
CA ALA A 24 5.93 8.24 -7.42
C ALA A 24 5.51 9.61 -6.87
N GLU A 25 6.31 10.22 -5.99
CA GLU A 25 6.02 11.57 -5.48
C GLU A 25 5.90 12.61 -6.59
N ARG A 26 6.79 12.55 -7.58
CA ARG A 26 6.77 13.49 -8.71
C ARG A 26 5.51 13.32 -9.54
N TYR A 27 5.16 12.08 -9.89
CA TYR A 27 3.97 11.77 -10.67
C TYR A 27 2.69 12.07 -9.90
N GLY A 28 2.66 11.75 -8.60
CA GLY A 28 1.54 11.97 -7.70
C GLY A 28 1.21 13.45 -7.61
N LEU A 29 2.19 14.27 -7.23
CA LEU A 29 2.02 15.72 -7.15
C LEU A 29 1.59 16.35 -8.49
N THR A 30 2.24 15.98 -9.59
CA THR A 30 1.90 16.53 -10.92
C THR A 30 0.49 16.09 -11.34
N GLY A 31 0.12 14.86 -11.03
CA GLY A 31 -1.19 14.29 -11.34
C GLY A 31 -2.31 14.92 -10.52
N GLU A 32 -2.12 15.11 -9.22
CA GLU A 32 -3.07 15.79 -8.33
C GLU A 32 -3.35 17.22 -8.79
N VAL A 33 -2.28 18.01 -9.05
CA VAL A 33 -2.43 19.37 -9.59
C VAL A 33 -3.15 19.32 -10.93
N GLY A 34 -2.77 18.41 -11.82
CA GLY A 34 -3.44 18.23 -13.11
C GLY A 34 -4.94 17.93 -12.97
N VAL A 35 -5.33 17.05 -12.05
CA VAL A 35 -6.75 16.73 -11.80
C VAL A 35 -7.51 17.93 -11.21
N ILE A 36 -6.89 18.67 -10.29
CA ILE A 36 -7.46 19.88 -9.69
C ILE A 36 -7.69 20.96 -10.77
N ASP A 37 -6.74 21.12 -11.68
CA ASP A 37 -6.82 22.08 -12.80
C ASP A 37 -7.74 21.60 -13.96
N GLY A 38 -8.35 20.40 -13.83
CA GLY A 38 -9.22 19.83 -14.85
C GLY A 38 -8.48 19.27 -16.08
N ALA A 39 -7.17 19.03 -15.99
CA ALA A 39 -6.37 18.46 -17.06
C ALA A 39 -6.68 16.95 -17.23
N PRO A 40 -7.09 16.49 -18.43
CA PRO A 40 -7.48 15.09 -18.67
C PRO A 40 -6.37 14.06 -18.37
N GLY A 41 -5.10 14.48 -18.45
CA GLY A 41 -3.95 13.62 -18.21
C GLY A 41 -3.60 13.39 -16.73
N GLY A 42 -4.21 14.13 -15.80
CA GLY A 42 -3.85 14.08 -14.37
C GLY A 42 -4.01 12.68 -13.75
N TRP A 43 -5.11 12.00 -14.06
CA TRP A 43 -5.35 10.63 -13.58
C TRP A 43 -4.35 9.60 -14.12
N GLY A 44 -3.83 9.82 -15.34
CA GLY A 44 -2.75 8.99 -15.89
C GLY A 44 -1.46 9.10 -15.08
N LEU A 45 -1.12 10.31 -14.62
CA LEU A 45 0.04 10.55 -13.77
C LEU A 45 -0.18 9.98 -12.36
N ILE A 46 -1.39 10.12 -11.79
CA ILE A 46 -1.76 9.48 -10.52
C ILE A 46 -1.59 7.96 -10.62
N ASP A 47 -2.07 7.33 -11.68
CA ASP A 47 -1.93 5.88 -11.88
C ASP A 47 -0.46 5.46 -12.04
N GLN A 48 0.37 6.25 -12.74
CA GLN A 48 1.83 6.03 -12.77
C GLN A 48 2.43 6.08 -11.36
N ALA A 49 2.05 7.08 -10.55
CA ALA A 49 2.52 7.20 -9.18
C ALA A 49 2.16 5.97 -8.34
N LEU A 50 0.91 5.53 -8.41
CA LEU A 50 0.42 4.35 -7.69
C LEU A 50 1.16 3.07 -8.12
N GLN A 51 1.44 2.90 -9.41
CA GLN A 51 2.23 1.77 -9.91
C GLN A 51 3.70 1.83 -9.44
N HIS A 52 4.31 3.02 -9.37
CA HIS A 52 5.66 3.17 -8.80
C HIS A 52 5.70 2.89 -7.29
N HIS A 53 4.64 3.23 -6.54
CA HIS A 53 4.51 2.82 -5.14
C HIS A 53 4.41 1.29 -4.98
N MET A 54 3.69 0.59 -5.88
CA MET A 54 3.70 -0.88 -5.91
C MET A 54 5.11 -1.46 -6.14
N TRP A 55 5.89 -0.87 -7.05
CA TRP A 55 7.29 -1.25 -7.23
C TRP A 55 8.13 -0.98 -5.98
N SER A 56 7.97 0.20 -5.36
CA SER A 56 8.68 0.54 -4.13
C SER A 56 8.42 -0.50 -3.02
N ALA A 57 7.17 -0.93 -2.86
CA ALA A 57 6.78 -1.98 -1.93
C ALA A 57 7.50 -3.31 -2.20
N LYS A 58 7.47 -3.80 -3.45
CA LYS A 58 8.14 -5.06 -3.82
C LYS A 58 9.64 -5.00 -3.57
N PHE A 59 10.31 -3.92 -3.98
CA PHE A 59 11.75 -3.78 -3.79
C PHE A 59 12.13 -3.63 -2.32
N GLY A 60 11.37 -2.86 -1.54
CA GLY A 60 11.65 -2.65 -0.13
C GLY A 60 11.56 -3.95 0.67
N VAL A 61 10.45 -4.69 0.51
CA VAL A 61 10.26 -5.96 1.22
C VAL A 61 11.32 -6.99 0.80
N ALA A 62 11.56 -7.16 -0.50
CA ALA A 62 12.56 -8.12 -0.97
C ALA A 62 13.99 -7.76 -0.55
N ALA A 63 14.34 -6.47 -0.58
CA ALA A 63 15.64 -5.98 -0.08
C ALA A 63 15.81 -6.29 1.41
N ARG A 64 14.77 -6.06 2.21
CA ARG A 64 14.80 -6.33 3.66
C ARG A 64 14.92 -7.82 3.96
N LEU A 65 14.14 -8.67 3.28
CA LEU A 65 14.25 -10.12 3.38
C LEU A 65 15.69 -10.59 3.09
N ALA A 66 16.23 -10.19 1.93
CA ALA A 66 17.58 -10.56 1.54
C ALA A 66 18.65 -10.02 2.51
N ALA A 67 18.44 -8.85 3.12
CA ALA A 67 19.33 -8.30 4.13
C ALA A 67 19.33 -9.14 5.42
N ILE A 68 18.15 -9.57 5.89
CA ILE A 68 18.02 -10.44 7.08
C ILE A 68 18.70 -11.79 6.84
N GLU A 69 18.43 -12.44 5.70
CA GLU A 69 19.03 -13.75 5.36
C GLU A 69 20.57 -13.72 5.34
N ARG A 70 21.14 -12.54 5.09
CA ARG A 70 22.59 -12.33 5.00
C ARG A 70 23.20 -11.71 6.23
N ASN A 71 22.39 -11.42 7.25
CA ASN A 71 22.80 -10.65 8.42
C ASN A 71 23.42 -9.28 8.05
N ASP A 72 22.93 -8.63 6.99
CA ASP A 72 23.32 -7.27 6.58
C ASP A 72 22.43 -6.26 7.30
N LEU A 73 22.86 -5.83 8.50
CA LEU A 73 22.11 -4.95 9.40
C LEU A 73 22.10 -3.48 8.96
N TYR A 74 22.04 -3.20 7.65
CA TYR A 74 22.08 -1.84 7.12
C TYR A 74 20.79 -1.06 7.47
N PRO A 75 20.84 0.03 8.27
CA PRO A 75 19.65 0.72 8.75
C PRO A 75 18.76 1.32 7.66
N ALA A 76 19.32 1.67 6.50
CA ALA A 76 18.56 2.24 5.39
C ALA A 76 17.69 1.22 4.63
N ILE A 77 17.62 -0.03 5.09
CA ILE A 77 16.73 -1.07 4.54
C ILE A 77 15.47 -1.24 5.42
N LEU A 78 15.33 -0.49 6.52
CA LEU A 78 14.14 -0.56 7.39
C LEU A 78 12.87 -0.06 6.69
N LEU A 79 11.75 -0.73 6.92
CA LEU A 79 10.45 -0.46 6.27
C LEU A 79 9.62 0.65 6.96
N ARG A 80 10.09 1.19 8.08
CA ARG A 80 9.28 1.94 9.07
C ARG A 80 8.37 3.03 8.50
N PHE A 81 8.86 3.88 7.61
CA PHE A 81 8.14 5.10 7.18
C PHE A 81 7.35 4.95 5.87
N VAL A 82 7.30 3.74 5.32
CA VAL A 82 6.71 3.47 3.99
C VAL A 82 5.61 2.42 4.03
N LEU A 83 5.25 1.90 5.20
CA LEU A 83 4.27 0.81 5.30
C LEU A 83 2.84 1.24 4.93
N ALA A 84 2.44 2.50 5.13
CA ALA A 84 1.15 2.99 4.62
C ALA A 84 1.17 3.15 3.12
N ASP A 85 2.31 3.52 2.52
CA ASP A 85 2.43 3.54 1.07
C ASP A 85 2.24 2.12 0.54
N TYR A 86 2.76 1.12 1.25
CA TYR A 86 2.63 -0.30 0.86
C TYR A 86 1.20 -0.80 1.08
N ALA A 87 0.50 -0.28 2.09
CA ALA A 87 -0.90 -0.58 2.37
C ALA A 87 -1.79 0.05 1.28
N SER A 88 -1.50 1.28 0.90
CA SER A 88 -2.17 1.97 -0.21
C SER A 88 -1.87 1.32 -1.55
N ALA A 89 -0.65 0.82 -1.76
CA ALA A 89 -0.27 0.03 -2.94
C ALA A 89 -1.06 -1.29 -3.01
N LEU A 90 -1.28 -1.97 -1.88
CA LEU A 90 -2.16 -3.16 -1.82
C LEU A 90 -3.60 -2.80 -2.21
N CYS A 91 -4.15 -1.71 -1.66
CA CYS A 91 -5.46 -1.19 -2.04
C CYS A 91 -5.54 -0.86 -3.53
N HIS A 92 -4.53 -0.21 -4.09
CA HIS A 92 -4.47 0.12 -5.52
C HIS A 92 -4.42 -1.14 -6.40
N ALA A 93 -3.60 -2.12 -6.03
CA ALA A 93 -3.50 -3.39 -6.77
C ALA A 93 -4.83 -4.15 -6.76
N TYR A 94 -5.54 -4.15 -5.61
CA TYR A 94 -6.90 -4.66 -5.52
C TYR A 94 -7.84 -3.87 -6.45
N GLN A 95 -7.84 -2.53 -6.35
CA GLN A 95 -8.74 -1.66 -7.09
C GLN A 95 -8.57 -1.78 -8.61
N SER A 96 -7.33 -1.78 -9.09
CA SER A 96 -7.00 -1.84 -10.53
C SER A 96 -7.22 -3.21 -11.18
N SER A 97 -7.66 -4.23 -10.43
CA SER A 97 -7.79 -5.62 -10.94
C SER A 97 -6.47 -6.20 -11.46
N GLN A 98 -5.33 -5.64 -11.07
CA GLN A 98 -4.03 -6.17 -11.44
C GLN A 98 -3.71 -7.39 -10.57
N HIS A 99 -4.35 -8.52 -10.85
CA HIS A 99 -4.34 -9.72 -10.00
C HIS A 99 -2.91 -10.24 -9.70
N GLY A 100 -1.98 -10.12 -10.65
CA GLY A 100 -0.57 -10.46 -10.42
C GLY A 100 0.08 -9.57 -9.36
N TRP A 101 -0.11 -8.26 -9.49
CA TRP A 101 0.37 -7.27 -8.51
C TRP A 101 -0.26 -7.46 -7.14
N HIS A 102 -1.57 -7.65 -7.10
CA HIS A 102 -2.30 -7.84 -5.85
C HIS A 102 -1.82 -9.09 -5.10
N ARG A 103 -1.60 -10.19 -5.82
CA ARG A 103 -1.02 -11.42 -5.26
C ARG A 103 0.37 -11.18 -4.70
N ASP A 104 1.26 -10.54 -5.47
CA ASP A 104 2.65 -10.32 -5.06
C ASP A 104 2.73 -9.40 -3.83
N LEU A 105 1.89 -8.36 -3.74
CA LEU A 105 1.82 -7.47 -2.58
C LEU A 105 1.15 -8.13 -1.37
N SER A 106 0.13 -8.98 -1.58
CA SER A 106 -0.46 -9.77 -0.50
C SER A 106 0.56 -10.74 0.10
N GLU A 107 1.38 -11.38 -0.73
CA GLU A 107 2.49 -12.21 -0.26
C GLU A 107 3.56 -11.35 0.46
N ALA A 108 3.88 -10.16 -0.03
CA ALA A 108 4.78 -9.23 0.67
C ALA A 108 4.31 -8.93 2.10
N TRP A 109 3.02 -8.62 2.27
CA TRP A 109 2.39 -8.39 3.56
C TRP A 109 2.39 -9.64 4.44
N ARG A 110 2.13 -10.82 3.86
CA ARG A 110 2.26 -12.09 4.57
C ARG A 110 3.66 -12.27 5.13
N ARG A 111 4.70 -12.00 4.35
CA ARG A 111 6.11 -12.08 4.81
C ARG A 111 6.40 -11.10 5.95
N ILE A 112 5.95 -9.84 5.83
CA ILE A 112 6.06 -8.81 6.89
C ILE A 112 5.46 -9.31 8.21
N ILE A 113 4.35 -10.03 8.14
CA ILE A 113 3.61 -10.50 9.31
C ILE A 113 4.23 -11.78 9.89
N GLU A 114 4.65 -12.73 9.05
CA GLU A 114 5.29 -13.97 9.47
C GLU A 114 6.72 -13.77 10.02
N LEU A 115 7.40 -12.70 9.60
CA LEU A 115 8.77 -12.36 10.02
C LEU A 115 8.80 -10.95 10.63
N PRO A 116 8.37 -10.77 11.89
CA PRO A 116 8.35 -9.46 12.54
C PRO A 116 9.70 -8.74 12.53
N GLU A 117 10.83 -9.45 12.38
CA GLU A 117 12.18 -8.88 12.25
C GLU A 117 12.35 -7.98 11.01
N LEU A 118 11.42 -8.08 10.05
CA LEU A 118 11.31 -7.15 8.92
C LEU A 118 10.94 -5.73 9.40
N LEU A 119 10.25 -5.62 10.53
CA LEU A 119 9.80 -4.38 11.13
C LEU A 119 10.76 -3.91 12.23
N GLU A 120 11.03 -2.61 12.24
CA GLU A 120 11.67 -2.00 13.41
C GLU A 120 10.70 -2.06 14.59
N GLY A 121 11.12 -2.64 15.72
CA GLY A 121 10.23 -2.90 16.86
C GLY A 121 9.46 -4.22 16.78
N GLY A 122 9.62 -5.02 15.73
CA GLY A 122 9.02 -6.35 15.66
C GLY A 122 7.49 -6.30 15.69
N VAL A 123 6.90 -7.10 16.57
CA VAL A 123 5.44 -7.13 16.77
C VAL A 123 4.93 -5.82 17.39
N ASP A 124 5.77 -5.11 18.16
CA ASP A 124 5.38 -3.87 18.84
C ASP A 124 5.13 -2.70 17.87
N PHE A 125 5.63 -2.81 16.63
CA PHE A 125 5.27 -1.92 15.52
C PHE A 125 3.75 -1.78 15.43
N TRP A 126 3.05 -2.91 15.47
CA TRP A 126 1.60 -2.92 15.33
C TRP A 126 0.96 -2.17 16.49
N SER A 127 1.40 -2.38 17.74
CA SER A 127 0.83 -1.76 18.94
C SER A 127 0.98 -0.25 19.09
N GLY A 128 1.59 0.45 18.12
CA GLY A 128 1.64 1.90 18.16
C GLY A 128 2.79 2.47 18.98
N SER A 129 3.96 1.83 18.91
CA SER A 129 5.23 2.32 19.46
C SER A 129 5.64 3.69 18.86
N ASP A 130 6.93 4.01 18.75
CA ASP A 130 7.44 5.28 18.19
C ASP A 130 7.02 5.56 16.73
N CYS A 131 6.23 4.68 16.11
CA CYS A 131 5.72 4.79 14.74
C CYS A 131 4.26 5.26 14.67
N GLY A 132 3.56 5.34 15.81
CA GLY A 132 2.12 5.63 15.84
C GLY A 132 1.26 4.40 15.60
N GLU A 133 -0.02 4.50 15.93
CA GLU A 133 -0.95 3.37 15.86
C GLU A 133 -1.16 2.96 14.39
N ALA A 134 -0.70 1.75 14.02
CA ALA A 134 -0.76 1.18 12.67
C ALA A 134 -2.18 0.75 12.24
N HIS A 135 -3.17 1.60 12.51
CA HIS A 135 -4.59 1.35 12.23
C HIS A 135 -4.84 1.19 10.72
N PHE A 136 -4.24 2.07 9.91
CA PHE A 136 -4.47 2.09 8.47
C PHE A 136 -3.91 0.84 7.79
N GLU A 137 -2.67 0.45 8.11
CA GLU A 137 -2.04 -0.75 7.58
C GLU A 137 -2.82 -2.00 8.00
N SER A 138 -3.20 -2.09 9.28
CA SER A 138 -3.99 -3.21 9.80
C SER A 138 -5.34 -3.32 9.09
N PHE A 139 -6.02 -2.20 8.86
CA PHE A 139 -7.26 -2.15 8.10
C PHE A 139 -7.06 -2.62 6.66
N CYS A 140 -6.06 -2.08 5.96
CA CYS A 140 -5.79 -2.42 4.57
C CYS A 140 -5.45 -3.90 4.40
N VAL A 141 -4.66 -4.49 5.30
CA VAL A 141 -4.35 -5.92 5.27
C VAL A 141 -5.58 -6.74 5.62
N ARG A 142 -6.35 -6.36 6.65
CA ARG A 142 -7.56 -7.11 7.04
C ARG A 142 -8.59 -7.16 5.92
N MET A 143 -8.76 -6.05 5.21
CA MET A 143 -9.66 -6.02 4.06
C MET A 143 -8.99 -6.63 2.83
N PHE A 144 -7.90 -6.06 2.34
CA PHE A 144 -7.46 -6.29 0.97
C PHE A 144 -6.33 -7.33 0.82
N ARG A 145 -5.97 -8.10 1.86
CA ARG A 145 -5.05 -9.26 1.68
C ARG A 145 -5.64 -10.35 0.78
N GLU A 146 -6.97 -10.44 0.76
CA GLU A 146 -7.72 -11.43 -0.01
C GLU A 146 -7.94 -10.93 -1.43
N GLY A 147 -7.77 -11.82 -2.40
CA GLY A 147 -8.02 -11.53 -3.80
C GLY A 147 -8.92 -12.59 -4.42
N VAL A 148 -9.46 -12.29 -5.60
CA VAL A 148 -10.42 -13.16 -6.33
C VAL A 148 -9.91 -14.59 -6.55
N MET A 149 -8.58 -14.81 -6.56
CA MET A 149 -7.94 -16.04 -7.03
C MET A 149 -7.22 -16.88 -5.96
N ARG A 150 -7.25 -16.50 -4.67
CA ARG A 150 -6.60 -17.29 -3.60
C ARG A 150 -7.34 -17.15 -2.27
N PRO A 151 -7.58 -18.25 -1.52
CA PRO A 151 -8.11 -18.14 -0.17
C PRO A 151 -7.14 -17.33 0.70
N ALA A 152 -7.73 -16.57 1.63
CA ALA A 152 -7.00 -15.78 2.62
C ALA A 152 -5.95 -16.64 3.34
N TRP A 153 -4.76 -16.08 3.54
CA TRP A 153 -3.91 -16.57 4.62
C TRP A 153 -4.46 -16.03 5.95
N GLU A 154 -4.35 -16.85 6.99
CA GLU A 154 -4.87 -16.53 8.32
C GLU A 154 -4.04 -15.40 8.93
N LEU A 155 -4.72 -14.38 9.47
CA LEU A 155 -4.06 -13.36 10.26
C LEU A 155 -3.73 -13.92 11.65
N PRO A 156 -2.54 -13.65 12.19
CA PRO A 156 -2.25 -13.93 13.59
C PRO A 156 -3.22 -13.19 14.52
N ASP A 157 -3.50 -13.76 15.70
CA ASP A 157 -4.44 -13.19 16.67
C ASP A 157 -4.15 -11.72 17.02
N TYR A 158 -2.87 -11.33 17.09
CA TYR A 158 -2.46 -9.96 17.41
C TYR A 158 -2.83 -8.94 16.33
N LEU A 159 -3.10 -9.39 15.11
CA LEU A 159 -3.62 -8.59 14.01
C LEU A 159 -5.11 -8.80 13.78
N GLU A 160 -5.63 -10.02 13.94
CA GLU A 160 -7.04 -10.33 13.69
C GLU A 160 -7.95 -9.64 14.71
N ARG A 161 -7.56 -9.62 16.00
CA ARG A 161 -8.36 -9.03 17.08
C ARG A 161 -8.04 -7.57 17.36
N ARG A 162 -7.12 -7.00 16.58
CA ARG A 162 -6.65 -5.63 16.77
C ARG A 162 -7.79 -4.63 16.54
N ASP A 163 -7.86 -3.63 17.42
CA ASP A 163 -8.67 -2.44 17.18
C ASP A 163 -8.11 -1.64 15.99
N LEU A 164 -8.94 -1.48 14.97
CA LEU A 164 -8.61 -0.72 13.76
C LEU A 164 -8.85 0.79 13.93
N GLY A 165 -9.17 1.24 15.15
CA GLY A 165 -9.35 2.64 15.49
C GLY A 165 -10.43 3.28 14.61
N PRO A 166 -10.14 4.38 13.91
CA PRO A 166 -11.10 5.06 13.03
C PRO A 166 -11.69 4.19 11.91
N PHE A 167 -11.05 3.07 11.57
CA PHE A 167 -11.53 2.12 10.55
C PHE A 167 -12.37 0.97 11.13
N GLN A 168 -12.46 0.81 12.46
CA GLN A 168 -13.14 -0.33 13.09
C GLN A 168 -14.63 -0.39 12.70
N GLY A 169 -15.31 0.76 12.70
CA GLY A 169 -16.73 0.84 12.31
C GLY A 169 -17.01 0.36 10.88
N ILE A 170 -16.04 0.46 9.96
CA ILE A 170 -16.20 -0.02 8.57
C ILE A 170 -16.32 -1.55 8.56
N VAL A 171 -15.50 -2.23 9.36
CA VAL A 171 -15.52 -3.69 9.48
C VAL A 171 -16.77 -4.14 10.22
N ASP A 172 -17.10 -3.49 11.34
CA ASP A 172 -18.25 -3.85 12.17
C ASP A 172 -19.59 -3.62 11.47
N HIS A 173 -19.66 -2.64 10.56
CA HIS A 173 -20.86 -2.27 9.82
C HIS A 173 -20.79 -2.62 8.34
N TRP A 174 -19.90 -3.55 7.96
CA TRP A 174 -19.68 -3.93 6.55
C TRP A 174 -20.98 -4.29 5.82
N ARG A 175 -21.91 -5.00 6.45
CA ARG A 175 -23.20 -5.39 5.81
C ARG A 175 -24.37 -4.46 6.15
N ALA A 176 -24.16 -3.35 6.84
CA ALA A 176 -25.20 -2.45 7.32
C ALA A 176 -25.02 -1.02 6.75
N PRO A 177 -25.56 -0.70 5.56
CA PRO A 177 -25.31 0.58 4.88
C PRO A 177 -25.68 1.80 5.74
N ASP A 178 -26.79 1.73 6.48
CA ASP A 178 -27.26 2.83 7.36
C ASP A 178 -26.26 3.25 8.43
N ARG A 179 -25.40 2.33 8.88
CA ARG A 179 -24.36 2.61 9.89
C ARG A 179 -22.95 2.75 9.29
N LEU A 180 -22.77 2.28 8.06
CA LEU A 180 -21.49 2.35 7.38
C LEU A 180 -21.15 3.78 6.96
N GLY A 181 -22.14 4.63 6.67
CA GLY A 181 -21.92 6.03 6.29
C GLY A 181 -21.10 6.81 7.34
N ASP A 182 -21.53 6.78 8.60
CA ASP A 182 -20.85 7.46 9.71
C ASP A 182 -19.44 6.90 9.96
N ALA A 183 -19.26 5.59 9.79
CA ALA A 183 -17.95 4.96 9.88
C ALA A 183 -17.01 5.40 8.76
N LEU A 184 -17.51 5.56 7.53
CA LEU A 184 -16.75 6.08 6.40
C LEU A 184 -16.37 7.54 6.62
N VAL A 185 -17.27 8.38 7.14
CA VAL A 185 -16.95 9.77 7.53
C VAL A 185 -15.82 9.80 8.55
N THR A 186 -15.90 9.00 9.61
CA THR A 186 -14.85 8.91 10.64
C THR A 186 -13.48 8.52 10.05
N ALA A 187 -13.44 7.56 9.14
CA ALA A 187 -12.21 7.15 8.47
C ALA A 187 -11.66 8.21 7.50
N LEU A 188 -12.54 8.97 6.83
CA LEU A 188 -12.16 10.07 5.95
C LEU A 188 -11.64 11.28 6.75
N ASP A 189 -12.24 11.58 7.90
CA ASP A 189 -11.72 12.60 8.84
C ASP A 189 -10.33 12.20 9.35
N TYR A 190 -10.15 10.92 9.72
CA TYR A 190 -8.83 10.40 10.07
C TYR A 190 -7.84 10.59 8.92
N HIS A 191 -8.24 10.28 7.67
CA HIS A 191 -7.39 10.47 6.51
C HIS A 191 -6.93 11.92 6.35
N CYS A 192 -7.85 12.89 6.41
CA CYS A 192 -7.53 14.31 6.32
C CYS A 192 -6.67 14.81 7.50
N ASN A 193 -6.84 14.26 8.70
CA ASN A 193 -6.01 14.62 9.86
C ASN A 193 -4.59 14.03 9.80
N ASN A 194 -4.32 13.13 8.85
CA ASN A 194 -3.10 12.33 8.77
C ASN A 194 -2.41 12.38 7.39
N PHE A 195 -2.66 13.43 6.62
CA PHE A 195 -1.92 13.75 5.39
C PHE A 195 -0.74 14.72 5.57
N ASP A 196 -0.48 15.19 6.79
CA ASP A 196 0.69 16.00 7.17
C ASP A 196 1.20 15.53 8.55
N ASP A 197 2.51 15.67 8.80
CA ASP A 197 3.21 15.18 10.01
C ASP A 197 2.78 15.94 11.32
N GLY A 198 1.69 16.73 11.27
CA GLY A 198 1.12 17.49 12.38
C GLY A 198 -0.09 16.85 13.09
N GLY A 199 -0.50 15.62 12.69
CA GLY A 199 -1.63 14.91 13.29
C GLY A 199 -1.46 14.62 14.80
N HIS A 200 -2.52 14.78 15.58
CA HIS A 200 -2.51 14.41 17.00
C HIS A 200 -2.39 12.89 17.17
N ARG A 201 -1.37 12.44 17.93
CA ARG A 201 -1.16 11.04 18.40
C ARG A 201 -0.62 10.04 17.36
N THR A 202 -0.19 10.51 16.21
CA THR A 202 0.50 9.68 15.21
C THR A 202 1.84 10.35 14.86
N PRO A 203 2.98 9.89 15.40
CA PRO A 203 4.31 10.41 15.01
C PRO A 203 4.64 10.22 13.53
N TRP A 204 3.77 9.58 12.75
CA TRP A 204 3.86 9.50 11.30
C TRP A 204 2.46 9.59 10.66
N ALA A 205 2.37 10.35 9.58
CA ALA A 205 1.16 10.62 8.83
C ALA A 205 0.99 9.61 7.67
N PRO A 206 0.10 8.59 7.78
CA PRO A 206 -0.08 7.52 6.77
C PRO A 206 -0.44 8.00 5.35
N PHE A 207 -0.88 9.25 5.19
CA PHE A 207 -1.33 9.79 3.91
C PHE A 207 -0.47 10.94 3.42
N LYS A 208 0.73 11.15 3.99
CA LYS A 208 1.56 12.32 3.66
C LYS A 208 2.19 12.28 2.27
N HIS A 209 2.39 11.08 1.74
CA HIS A 209 3.03 10.85 0.46
C HIS A 209 2.01 10.96 -0.67
N THR A 210 2.39 11.60 -1.77
CA THR A 210 1.49 11.73 -2.92
C THR A 210 1.40 10.40 -3.67
N PRO A 211 0.24 10.05 -4.24
CA PRO A 211 -0.99 10.84 -4.28
C PRO A 211 -1.95 10.55 -3.11
N PHE A 212 -1.48 9.92 -2.03
CA PHE A 212 -2.36 9.42 -0.98
C PHE A 212 -2.96 10.52 -0.10
N SER A 213 -2.46 11.74 -0.17
CA SER A 213 -2.95 12.88 0.60
C SER A 213 -4.34 13.35 0.14
N LEU A 214 -4.57 13.37 -1.19
CA LEU A 214 -5.83 13.83 -1.77
C LEU A 214 -6.58 12.75 -2.57
N VAL A 215 -5.94 11.62 -2.86
CA VAL A 215 -6.55 10.47 -3.54
C VAL A 215 -6.80 9.35 -2.52
N PRO A 216 -8.05 9.14 -2.05
CA PRO A 216 -8.38 8.12 -1.06
C PRO A 216 -8.44 6.72 -1.69
N VAL A 217 -7.29 6.17 -2.07
CA VAL A 217 -7.18 4.88 -2.77
C VAL A 217 -7.83 3.72 -2.00
N TRP A 218 -7.70 3.72 -0.68
CA TRP A 218 -8.34 2.74 0.21
C TRP A 218 -9.87 2.76 0.08
N TYR A 219 -10.45 3.95 -0.10
CA TYR A 219 -11.88 4.14 -0.29
C TYR A 219 -12.31 3.59 -1.65
N PHE A 220 -11.53 3.81 -2.72
CA PHE A 220 -11.83 3.21 -4.03
C PHE A 220 -11.80 1.69 -3.99
N ALA A 221 -10.80 1.09 -3.35
CA ALA A 221 -10.72 -0.35 -3.16
C ALA A 221 -11.92 -0.90 -2.37
N LEU A 222 -12.33 -0.18 -1.31
CA LEU A 222 -13.52 -0.49 -0.53
C LEU A 222 -14.78 -0.49 -1.40
N LEU A 223 -15.01 0.58 -2.17
CA LEU A 223 -16.18 0.70 -3.05
C LEU A 223 -16.24 -0.44 -4.07
N LYS A 224 -15.10 -0.82 -4.65
CA LYS A 224 -15.04 -1.97 -5.55
C LYS A 224 -15.38 -3.27 -4.84
N ARG A 225 -14.78 -3.54 -3.67
CA ARG A 225 -15.05 -4.77 -2.93
C ARG A 225 -16.54 -4.90 -2.60
N ARG A 226 -17.18 -3.82 -2.12
CA ARG A 226 -18.63 -3.83 -1.87
C ARG A 226 -19.44 -4.21 -3.10
N ARG A 227 -19.10 -3.61 -4.25
CA ARG A 227 -19.75 -3.89 -5.53
C ARG A 227 -19.58 -5.35 -5.94
N GLU A 228 -18.39 -5.92 -5.77
CA GLU A 228 -18.11 -7.33 -6.07
C GLU A 228 -18.88 -8.28 -5.14
N GLU A 229 -19.13 -7.88 -3.89
CA GLU A 229 -19.95 -8.61 -2.93
C GLU A 229 -21.47 -8.37 -3.08
N GLY A 230 -21.89 -7.54 -4.05
CA GLY A 230 -23.30 -7.18 -4.26
C GLY A 230 -23.90 -6.36 -3.12
N LEU A 231 -23.06 -5.66 -2.35
CA LEU A 231 -23.48 -4.85 -1.22
C LEU A 231 -23.77 -3.40 -1.64
N GLU A 232 -24.86 -2.85 -1.11
CA GLU A 232 -25.18 -1.43 -1.26
C GLU A 232 -24.12 -0.56 -0.55
N THR A 233 -23.71 0.53 -1.18
CA THR A 233 -22.79 1.50 -0.58
C THR A 233 -23.59 2.74 -0.18
N PRO A 234 -23.52 3.21 1.08
CA PRO A 234 -24.19 4.43 1.48
C PRO A 234 -23.63 5.63 0.73
N GLU A 235 -24.47 6.64 0.51
CA GLU A 235 -24.00 7.96 0.08
C GLU A 235 -23.24 8.60 1.25
N VAL A 236 -22.03 9.10 0.97
CA VAL A 236 -21.16 9.73 1.97
C VAL A 236 -20.88 11.15 1.53
N ASP A 237 -21.36 12.11 2.33
CA ASP A 237 -21.06 13.52 2.12
C ASP A 237 -19.85 13.94 2.97
N HIS A 238 -18.68 14.03 2.35
CA HIS A 238 -17.44 14.41 3.01
C HIS A 238 -16.61 15.35 2.11
N PRO A 239 -15.97 16.41 2.64
CA PRO A 239 -15.19 17.37 1.85
C PRO A 239 -14.15 16.73 0.92
N LEU A 240 -13.41 15.72 1.39
CA LEU A 240 -12.44 14.98 0.58
C LEU A 240 -13.08 14.36 -0.68
N LEU A 241 -14.30 13.82 -0.57
CA LEU A 241 -15.02 13.18 -1.68
C LEU A 241 -15.65 14.18 -2.66
N ARG A 242 -15.63 15.47 -2.31
CA ARG A 242 -16.06 16.56 -3.20
C ARG A 242 -14.95 17.03 -4.13
N LEU A 243 -13.69 16.69 -3.84
CA LEU A 243 -12.55 17.07 -4.68
C LEU A 243 -12.52 16.28 -5.99
N PRO A 244 -12.00 16.88 -7.08
CA PRO A 244 -11.74 16.17 -8.33
C PRO A 244 -10.84 14.93 -8.13
N THR A 245 -9.88 14.98 -7.21
CA THR A 245 -8.95 13.87 -6.86
C THR A 245 -9.62 12.67 -6.17
N ALA A 246 -10.88 12.78 -5.77
CA ALA A 246 -11.68 11.66 -5.26
C ALA A 246 -12.67 11.12 -6.31
N ARG A 247 -12.65 11.64 -7.54
CA ARG A 247 -13.65 11.37 -8.58
C ARG A 247 -12.97 10.94 -9.89
N PRO A 248 -12.51 9.69 -10.00
CA PRO A 248 -11.83 9.19 -11.19
C PRO A 248 -12.71 9.14 -12.45
N GLY A 249 -14.03 9.27 -12.31
CA GLY A 249 -14.96 9.16 -13.44
C GLY A 249 -14.82 7.81 -14.13
N ASP A 250 -14.64 7.83 -15.44
CA ASP A 250 -14.47 6.63 -16.27
C ASP A 250 -13.01 6.16 -16.37
N TYR A 251 -12.08 6.77 -15.61
CA TYR A 251 -10.68 6.36 -15.63
C TYR A 251 -10.49 4.93 -15.09
N VAL A 252 -9.77 4.10 -15.85
CA VAL A 252 -9.46 2.73 -15.49
C VAL A 252 -8.05 2.66 -14.93
N PHE A 253 -7.92 2.43 -13.63
CA PHE A 253 -6.64 2.24 -12.95
C PHE A 253 -5.89 0.98 -13.43
N GLY A 254 -4.56 1.05 -13.40
CA GLY A 254 -3.66 0.00 -13.90
C GLY A 254 -3.42 0.02 -15.41
N ALA A 255 -3.94 1.04 -16.12
CA ALA A 255 -3.78 1.18 -17.57
C ALA A 255 -2.61 2.09 -17.95
N ALA A 256 -2.06 2.86 -17.01
CA ALA A 256 -0.95 3.75 -17.29
C ALA A 256 0.32 2.98 -17.70
N LYS A 257 1.06 3.59 -18.62
CA LYS A 257 2.33 3.07 -19.13
C LYS A 257 3.44 4.01 -18.72
N ASP A 258 4.59 3.46 -18.38
CA ASP A 258 5.82 4.20 -18.10
C ASP A 258 6.98 3.46 -18.75
N PRO A 259 7.84 4.13 -19.55
CA PRO A 259 9.03 3.51 -20.13
C PRO A 259 9.95 2.82 -19.11
N LEU A 260 9.90 3.26 -17.85
CA LEU A 260 10.71 2.68 -16.77
C LEU A 260 10.17 1.34 -16.25
N PHE A 261 8.89 1.00 -16.46
CA PHE A 261 8.33 -0.24 -15.89
C PHE A 261 9.05 -1.50 -16.39
N GLU A 262 9.38 -1.56 -17.67
CA GLU A 262 10.13 -2.69 -18.25
C GLU A 262 11.55 -2.76 -17.68
N GLU A 263 12.22 -1.62 -17.50
CA GLU A 263 13.55 -1.57 -16.89
C GLU A 263 13.52 -2.02 -15.42
N ILE A 264 12.54 -1.52 -14.66
CA ILE A 264 12.35 -1.84 -13.25
C ILE A 264 12.05 -3.34 -13.07
N GLU A 265 11.15 -3.91 -13.89
CA GLU A 265 10.87 -5.34 -13.89
C GLU A 265 12.13 -6.16 -14.24
N GLY A 266 12.92 -5.69 -15.21
CA GLY A 266 14.21 -6.28 -15.57
C GLY A 266 15.17 -6.34 -14.39
N TYR A 267 15.28 -5.27 -13.60
CA TYR A 267 16.08 -5.26 -12.37
C TYR A 267 15.51 -6.21 -11.31
N TYR A 268 14.19 -6.23 -11.12
CA TYR A 268 13.53 -7.10 -10.15
C TYR A 268 13.82 -8.58 -10.44
N LYS A 269 13.73 -8.99 -11.71
CA LYS A 269 14.10 -10.34 -12.18
C LYS A 269 15.58 -10.62 -12.06
N LYS A 270 16.44 -9.66 -12.47
CA LYS A 270 17.90 -9.80 -12.41
C LYS A 270 18.41 -10.04 -10.98
N TYR A 271 17.76 -9.44 -9.99
CA TYR A 271 18.13 -9.57 -8.59
C TYR A 271 17.41 -10.72 -7.85
N ASP A 272 16.66 -11.57 -8.57
CA ASP A 272 15.95 -12.73 -8.02
C ASP A 272 15.15 -12.39 -6.75
N LEU A 273 14.45 -11.24 -6.77
CA LEU A 273 13.76 -10.67 -5.62
C LEU A 273 12.37 -11.26 -5.39
N SER A 274 12.11 -12.47 -5.91
CA SER A 274 10.80 -13.10 -5.77
C SER A 274 10.44 -13.25 -4.31
N LEU A 275 9.19 -12.91 -3.98
CA LEU A 275 8.64 -13.03 -2.63
C LEU A 275 8.01 -14.41 -2.38
N ASP A 276 7.95 -15.25 -3.41
CA ASP A 276 7.52 -16.64 -3.24
C ASP A 276 8.44 -17.34 -2.25
N PRO A 277 7.90 -18.13 -1.31
CA PRO A 277 8.73 -18.96 -0.45
C PRO A 277 9.65 -19.81 -1.34
N PRO A 278 10.94 -19.99 -0.98
CA PRO A 278 11.80 -20.90 -1.71
C PRO A 278 11.06 -22.22 -1.82
N LYS A 279 10.98 -22.78 -3.03
CA LYS A 279 10.43 -24.13 -3.22
C LYS A 279 11.17 -25.00 -2.22
N ARG A 280 10.50 -25.45 -1.16
CA ARG A 280 11.04 -26.52 -0.31
C ARG A 280 11.43 -27.60 -1.31
N ALA A 281 12.71 -27.96 -1.32
CA ALA A 281 13.15 -29.09 -2.11
C ALA A 281 12.17 -30.23 -1.78
N ALA A 282 11.47 -30.73 -2.79
CA ALA A 282 10.75 -31.97 -2.65
C ALA A 282 11.84 -33.04 -2.46
N GLY A 283 11.94 -33.59 -1.25
CA GLY A 283 12.95 -34.54 -0.82
C GLY A 283 13.39 -34.19 0.60
N ASP A 284 12.83 -34.85 1.62
CA ASP A 284 13.25 -36.17 2.14
C ASP A 284 14.52 -36.07 2.98
#